data_AF-A0A7S1VCJ2-F1
#
_entry.id   AF-A0A7S1VCJ2-F1
#
_cell.length_a   1.000
_cell.length_b   1.000
_cell.length_c   1.000
_cell.angle_alpha   90.00
_cell.angle_beta   90.00
_cell.angle_gamma   90.00
#
_symmetry.space_group_name_H-M   'P 1'
#
loop_
_entity.id
_entity.type
_entity.pdbx_description
1 polymer ?
#
loop_
_entity_poly.entity_id
_entity_poly.type
_entity_poly.pdbx_seq_one_letter_code
_entity_poly.pdbx_strand_id
1 'polypeptide(L)'
;WGITLPLGAYWTYSKNYNLEGLTAALVLGYLGVGVCLSSVMLTSNWKKLAEKINRKNDHIASGEAQKDNNNMVMDEEDEKQQKWATLAFSRKTARPKTTVVMSNIRLYTAPPGRLGIQIGNLRHKKGVYVTSVRPSSPFRGRLHEGDCILAVDGCVMANRNSSSVYEVMTASKGKQRELLVLSTIRNNRDEDTKRELLHGAKDIENFVESELPEDRL
;
A
#
# COMPACT_ATOMS: atom_id res chain seq x y z
N TRP A 1 -21.97 3.06 19.86
CA TRP A 1 -22.22 3.02 21.30
C TRP A 1 -22.61 4.37 21.91
N GLY A 2 -22.03 5.51 21.49
CA GLY A 2 -22.36 6.83 22.07
C GLY A 2 -23.74 7.42 21.72
N ILE A 3 -24.39 6.96 20.66
CA ILE A 3 -25.71 7.48 20.21
C ILE A 3 -26.88 6.60 20.66
N THR A 4 -26.66 5.30 20.86
CA THR A 4 -27.74 4.35 21.15
C THR A 4 -28.23 4.44 22.60
N LEU A 5 -27.35 4.77 23.55
CA LEU A 5 -27.68 4.92 24.96
C LEU A 5 -28.56 6.14 25.27
N PRO A 6 -28.24 7.36 24.82
CA PRO A 6 -29.09 8.53 25.11
C PRO A 6 -30.45 8.44 24.39
N LEU A 7 -30.49 7.84 23.19
CA LEU A 7 -31.74 7.65 22.45
C LEU A 7 -32.65 6.60 23.09
N GLY A 8 -32.06 5.51 23.62
CA GLY A 8 -32.78 4.50 24.38
C GLY A 8 -33.35 5.06 25.69
N ALA A 9 -32.53 5.79 26.44
CA ALA A 9 -32.94 6.42 27.70
C ALA A 9 -34.08 7.43 27.50
N TYR A 10 -34.01 8.25 26.45
CA TYR A 10 -35.06 9.21 26.10
C TYR A 10 -36.41 8.51 25.81
N TRP A 11 -36.38 7.41 25.07
CA TRP A 11 -37.60 6.67 24.72
C TRP A 11 -38.18 5.90 25.92
N THR A 12 -37.32 5.31 26.75
CA THR A 12 -37.74 4.63 27.99
C THR A 12 -38.41 5.61 28.96
N TYR A 13 -37.84 6.81 29.12
CA TYR A 13 -38.37 7.81 30.04
C TYR A 13 -39.66 8.47 29.53
N SER A 14 -39.83 8.62 28.21
CA SER A 14 -40.99 9.31 27.64
C SER A 14 -42.25 8.44 27.51
N LYS A 15 -42.15 7.10 27.52
CA LYS A 15 -43.27 6.23 27.11
C LYS A 15 -43.59 5.06 28.07
N ASN A 16 -42.93 4.92 29.23
CA ASN A 16 -43.20 3.84 30.21
C ASN A 16 -43.26 2.43 29.60
N TYR A 17 -42.39 2.13 28.62
CA TYR A 17 -42.28 0.78 28.07
C TYR A 17 -41.38 -0.08 28.97
N ASN A 18 -41.85 -1.28 29.32
CA ASN A 18 -41.08 -2.26 30.09
C ASN A 18 -39.75 -2.58 29.39
N LEU A 19 -38.65 -2.60 30.15
CA LEU A 19 -37.29 -2.84 29.62
C LEU A 19 -37.20 -4.15 28.80
N GLU A 20 -37.99 -5.16 29.16
CA GLU A 20 -38.09 -6.43 28.45
C GLU A 20 -38.59 -6.28 27.00
N GLY A 21 -39.50 -5.33 26.75
CA GLY A 21 -39.97 -5.02 25.40
C GLY A 21 -38.92 -4.30 24.57
N LEU A 22 -38.07 -3.48 25.20
CA LEU A 22 -37.02 -2.72 24.52
C LEU A 22 -35.83 -3.63 24.15
N THR A 23 -35.44 -4.54 25.02
CA THR A 23 -34.42 -5.55 24.70
C THR A 23 -34.92 -6.52 23.63
N ALA A 24 -36.18 -6.96 23.70
CA ALA A 24 -36.79 -7.79 22.66
C ALA A 24 -36.83 -7.06 21.31
N ALA A 25 -37.24 -5.79 21.27
CA ALA A 25 -37.27 -4.99 20.04
C ALA A 25 -35.86 -4.79 19.45
N LEU A 26 -34.85 -4.59 20.30
CA LEU A 26 -33.46 -4.45 19.87
C LEU A 26 -32.95 -5.76 19.25
N VAL A 27 -33.18 -6.90 19.91
CA VAL A 27 -32.78 -8.22 19.40
C VAL A 27 -33.49 -8.52 18.08
N LEU A 28 -34.80 -8.30 18.00
CA LEU A 28 -35.58 -8.46 16.77
C LEU A 28 -35.12 -7.53 15.65
N GLY A 29 -34.73 -6.29 15.97
CA GLY A 29 -34.18 -5.33 15.02
C GLY A 29 -32.84 -5.80 14.43
N TYR A 30 -31.91 -6.26 15.27
CA TYR A 30 -30.63 -6.80 14.79
C TYR A 30 -30.81 -8.06 13.95
N LEU A 31 -31.74 -8.95 14.33
CA LEU A 31 -32.09 -10.12 13.54
C LEU A 31 -32.67 -9.71 12.17
N GLY A 32 -33.59 -8.76 12.13
CA GLY A 32 -34.18 -8.25 10.89
C GLY A 32 -33.15 -7.59 9.97
N VAL A 33 -32.25 -6.77 10.52
CA VAL A 33 -31.15 -6.16 9.76
C VAL A 33 -30.19 -7.22 9.23
N GLY A 34 -29.88 -8.25 10.01
CA GLY A 34 -29.05 -9.37 9.58
C GLY A 34 -29.65 -10.15 8.42
N VAL A 35 -30.95 -10.46 8.49
CA VAL A 35 -31.68 -11.13 7.41
C VAL A 35 -31.72 -10.24 6.16
N CYS A 36 -32.01 -8.95 6.30
CA CYS A 36 -32.03 -8.02 5.16
C CYS A 36 -30.65 -7.92 4.49
N LEU A 37 -29.57 -7.77 5.27
CA LEU A 37 -28.20 -7.70 4.76
C LEU A 37 -27.78 -9.01 4.07
N SER A 38 -28.19 -10.15 4.64
CA SER A 38 -27.97 -11.47 4.05
C SER A 38 -28.71 -11.63 2.72
N SER A 39 -29.98 -11.19 2.65
CA SER A 39 -30.75 -11.17 1.41
C SER A 39 -30.09 -10.28 0.36
N VAL A 40 -29.60 -9.10 0.72
CA VAL A 40 -28.88 -8.20 -0.20
C VAL A 40 -27.56 -8.84 -0.68
N MET A 41 -26.81 -9.51 0.20
CA MET A 41 -25.59 -10.23 -0.15
C MET A 41 -25.85 -11.35 -1.15
N LEU A 42 -26.90 -12.15 -0.92
CA LEU A 42 -27.25 -13.31 -1.75
C LEU A 42 -27.88 -12.91 -3.09
N THR A 43 -28.62 -11.81 -3.14
CA THR A 43 -29.27 -11.33 -4.37
C THR A 43 -28.42 -10.37 -5.19
N SER A 44 -27.35 -9.80 -4.60
CA SER A 44 -26.46 -8.90 -5.33
C SER A 44 -25.67 -9.67 -6.38
N ASN A 45 -25.82 -9.27 -7.64
CA ASN A 45 -25.01 -9.75 -8.75
C ASN A 45 -23.58 -9.19 -8.65
N TRP A 46 -22.76 -9.78 -7.79
CA TRP A 46 -21.36 -9.44 -7.56
C TRP A 46 -20.53 -9.41 -8.84
N LYS A 47 -20.92 -10.21 -9.84
CA LYS A 47 -20.30 -10.23 -11.17
C LYS A 47 -20.41 -8.88 -11.89
N LYS A 48 -21.60 -8.25 -11.87
CA LYS A 48 -21.82 -6.92 -12.47
C LYS A 48 -21.13 -5.81 -11.67
N LEU A 49 -21.09 -5.95 -10.34
CA LEU A 49 -20.45 -4.96 -9.48
C LEU A 49 -18.92 -5.00 -9.64
N ALA A 50 -18.33 -6.19 -9.69
CA ALA A 50 -16.90 -6.39 -9.94
C ALA A 50 -16.49 -5.90 -11.34
N GLU A 51 -17.29 -6.20 -12.37
CA GLU A 51 -17.03 -5.71 -13.73
C GLU A 51 -17.08 -4.18 -13.80
N LYS A 52 -18.03 -3.55 -13.09
CA LYS A 52 -18.12 -2.08 -13.01
C LYS A 52 -16.94 -1.45 -12.27
N ILE A 53 -16.36 -2.15 -11.28
CA ILE A 53 -15.14 -1.71 -10.59
C ILE A 53 -13.93 -1.86 -11.51
N ASN A 54 -13.79 -2.98 -12.22
CA ASN A 54 -12.68 -3.19 -13.16
C ASN A 54 -12.69 -2.16 -14.29
N ARG A 55 -13.85 -1.90 -14.92
CA ARG A 55 -13.95 -0.85 -15.96
C ARG A 55 -13.56 0.53 -15.45
N LYS A 56 -13.93 0.88 -14.20
CA LYS A 56 -13.51 2.14 -13.59
C LYS A 56 -12.00 2.17 -13.33
N ASN A 57 -11.41 1.06 -12.92
CA ASN A 57 -9.96 0.97 -12.77
C ASN A 57 -9.25 1.09 -14.13
N ASP A 58 -9.82 0.53 -15.20
CA ASP A 58 -9.28 0.65 -16.57
C ASP A 58 -9.39 2.09 -17.10
N HIS A 59 -10.49 2.81 -16.83
CA HIS A 59 -10.64 4.23 -17.16
C HIS A 59 -9.70 5.14 -16.34
N ILE A 60 -9.34 4.75 -15.11
CA ILE A 60 -8.35 5.48 -14.32
C ILE A 60 -6.93 5.19 -14.82
N ALA A 61 -6.66 3.95 -15.25
CA ALA A 61 -5.37 3.57 -15.84
C ALA A 61 -5.14 4.16 -17.25
N SER A 62 -6.22 4.45 -17.99
CA SER A 62 -6.18 5.09 -19.32
C SER A 62 -6.46 6.60 -19.29
N GLY A 63 -6.85 7.16 -18.14
CA GLY A 63 -7.41 8.49 -17.97
C GLY A 63 -6.45 9.63 -17.60
N GLU A 64 -5.17 9.54 -17.98
CA GLU A 64 -4.26 10.71 -17.99
C GLU A 64 -4.02 11.27 -19.40
N ALA A 65 -4.86 10.95 -20.39
CA ALA A 65 -4.78 11.55 -21.73
C ALA A 65 -6.16 11.80 -22.36
N GLN A 66 -7.00 12.61 -21.72
CA GLN A 66 -8.09 13.30 -22.43
C GLN A 66 -8.29 14.68 -21.81
N LYS A 67 -7.47 15.62 -22.28
CA LYS A 67 -7.60 17.06 -22.03
C LYS A 67 -8.61 17.58 -23.06
N ASP A 68 -9.91 17.42 -22.79
CA ASP A 68 -10.95 17.98 -23.65
C ASP A 68 -10.98 19.51 -23.45
N ASN A 69 -10.29 20.21 -24.37
CA ASN A 69 -10.43 21.63 -24.60
C ASN A 69 -11.82 21.89 -25.19
N ASN A 70 -12.80 22.26 -24.36
CA ASN A 70 -13.93 23.05 -24.83
C ASN A 70 -13.98 24.36 -24.05
N ASN A 71 -13.59 25.41 -24.76
CA ASN A 71 -13.64 26.80 -24.35
C ASN A 71 -15.12 27.22 -24.31
N MET A 72 -15.70 27.27 -23.12
CA MET A 72 -17.03 27.81 -22.90
C MET A 72 -16.89 29.07 -22.06
N VAL A 73 -17.05 30.22 -22.74
CA VAL A 73 -17.09 31.55 -22.13
C VAL A 73 -18.26 31.59 -21.15
N MET A 74 -17.96 31.85 -19.88
CA MET A 74 -18.92 31.95 -18.78
C MET A 74 -18.66 33.27 -18.06
N ASP A 75 -19.72 34.07 -17.91
CA ASP A 75 -19.67 35.43 -17.39
C ASP A 75 -19.26 35.49 -15.90
N GLU A 76 -18.56 36.58 -15.54
CA GLU A 76 -17.81 36.78 -14.29
C GLU A 76 -18.61 36.74 -12.98
N GLU A 77 -19.94 36.73 -13.02
CA GLU A 77 -20.78 36.76 -11.80
C GLU A 77 -21.15 35.37 -11.25
N ASP A 78 -21.15 34.32 -12.07
CA ASP A 78 -21.46 32.94 -11.64
C ASP A 78 -20.25 32.18 -11.07
N GLU A 79 -19.04 32.70 -11.28
CA GLU A 79 -17.78 32.09 -10.83
C GLU A 79 -17.66 32.11 -9.29
N LYS A 80 -18.23 33.13 -8.64
CA LYS A 80 -18.20 33.25 -7.18
C LYS A 80 -19.13 32.27 -6.50
N GLN A 81 -20.27 31.92 -7.11
CA GLN A 81 -21.23 31.00 -6.49
C GLN A 81 -20.82 29.53 -6.58
N GLN A 82 -20.17 29.15 -7.67
CA GLN A 82 -19.66 27.78 -7.80
C GLN A 82 -18.43 27.54 -6.91
N LYS A 83 -17.56 28.55 -6.72
CA LYS A 83 -16.36 28.43 -5.86
C LYS A 83 -16.67 28.02 -4.42
N TRP A 84 -17.74 28.51 -3.80
CA TRP A 84 -18.09 28.11 -2.42
C TRP A 84 -18.82 26.77 -2.34
N ALA A 85 -19.62 26.40 -3.35
CA ALA A 85 -20.27 25.09 -3.40
C ALA A 85 -19.26 23.93 -3.60
N THR A 86 -18.23 24.14 -4.43
CA THR A 86 -17.16 23.15 -4.67
C THR A 86 -16.26 22.94 -3.46
N LEU A 87 -16.00 23.99 -2.67
CA LEU A 87 -15.19 23.89 -1.44
C LEU A 87 -15.92 23.18 -0.28
N ALA A 88 -17.25 23.28 -0.22
CA ALA A 88 -18.04 22.68 0.86
C ALA A 88 -18.32 21.17 0.66
N PHE A 89 -18.44 20.69 -0.58
CA PHE A 89 -18.70 19.27 -0.86
C PHE A 89 -17.43 18.40 -0.78
N SER A 90 -16.25 19.00 -0.92
CA SER A 90 -14.94 18.33 -0.87
C SER A 90 -14.40 18.14 0.56
N ARG A 91 -15.27 17.82 1.53
CA ARG A 91 -14.87 17.48 2.91
C ARG A 91 -15.37 16.12 3.42
N LYS A 92 -16.16 15.37 2.65
CA LYS A 92 -16.72 14.07 3.08
C LYS A 92 -16.16 12.83 2.38
N THR A 93 -15.17 12.97 1.51
CA THR A 93 -14.34 11.83 1.10
C THR A 93 -12.93 12.10 1.55
N ALA A 94 -12.61 11.69 2.78
CA ALA A 94 -11.25 11.37 3.14
C ALA A 94 -10.82 10.22 2.22
N ARG A 95 -10.38 10.58 1.00
CA ARG A 95 -9.58 9.71 0.15
C ARG A 95 -8.47 9.19 1.06
N PRO A 96 -8.23 7.88 1.18
CA PRO A 96 -6.91 7.47 1.64
C PRO A 96 -5.95 8.21 0.71
N LYS A 97 -5.10 9.06 1.29
CA LYS A 97 -3.95 9.60 0.57
C LYS A 97 -3.05 8.39 0.33
N THR A 98 -3.44 7.53 -0.60
CA THR A 98 -2.51 6.72 -1.36
C THR A 98 -1.74 7.76 -2.14
N THR A 99 -0.72 8.32 -1.51
CA THR A 99 0.38 8.96 -2.21
C THR A 99 0.76 7.93 -3.26
N VAL A 100 0.36 8.16 -4.51
CA VAL A 100 0.86 7.39 -5.64
C VAL A 100 2.33 7.78 -5.70
N VAL A 101 3.13 7.09 -4.90
CA VAL A 101 4.58 7.05 -5.08
C VAL A 101 4.70 6.52 -6.49
N MET A 102 5.18 7.35 -7.43
CA MET A 102 5.46 6.88 -8.79
C MET A 102 6.34 5.64 -8.66
N SER A 103 5.71 4.48 -8.81
CA SER A 103 6.34 3.22 -8.55
C SER A 103 7.28 2.94 -9.71
N ASN A 104 8.58 2.92 -9.47
CA ASN A 104 9.58 2.57 -10.49
C ASN A 104 9.53 1.05 -10.70
N ILE A 105 8.56 0.60 -11.49
CA ILE A 105 8.39 -0.81 -11.84
C ILE A 105 9.33 -1.13 -12.99
N ARG A 106 10.16 -2.15 -12.81
CA ARG A 106 11.14 -2.62 -13.79
C ARG A 106 10.94 -4.10 -14.06
N LEU A 107 11.04 -4.47 -15.33
CA LEU A 107 11.04 -5.86 -15.78
C LEU A 107 12.49 -6.33 -15.95
N TYR A 108 12.83 -7.42 -15.28
CA TYR A 108 14.16 -8.03 -15.37
C TYR A 108 14.07 -9.43 -15.95
N THR A 109 14.93 -9.71 -16.92
CA THR A 109 15.06 -11.04 -17.49
C THR A 109 16.18 -11.82 -16.78
N ALA A 110 15.80 -12.93 -16.16
CA ALA A 110 16.68 -13.81 -15.40
C ALA A 110 17.16 -14.97 -16.29
N PRO A 111 18.47 -15.17 -16.47
CA PRO A 111 18.97 -16.36 -17.17
C PRO A 111 18.65 -17.66 -16.40
N PRO A 112 18.69 -18.82 -17.08
CA PRO A 112 18.58 -20.12 -16.41
C PRO A 112 19.73 -20.31 -15.42
N GLY A 113 19.45 -21.04 -14.33
CA GLY A 113 20.44 -21.32 -13.29
C GLY A 113 20.21 -20.56 -11.98
N ARG A 114 21.29 -20.42 -11.19
CA ARG A 114 21.23 -19.82 -9.84
C ARG A 114 21.25 -18.30 -9.96
N LEU A 115 20.18 -17.65 -9.48
CA LEU A 115 20.05 -16.19 -9.53
C LEU A 115 20.87 -15.48 -8.44
N GLY A 116 21.22 -16.16 -7.35
CA GLY A 116 22.05 -15.58 -6.29
C GLY A 116 21.37 -14.40 -5.57
N ILE A 117 20.04 -14.37 -5.53
CA ILE A 117 19.26 -13.36 -4.79
C ILE A 117 18.64 -14.00 -3.55
N GLN A 118 18.62 -13.26 -2.45
CA GLN A 118 17.96 -13.62 -1.21
C GLN A 118 16.71 -12.78 -1.05
N ILE A 119 15.62 -13.46 -0.69
CA ILE A 119 14.28 -12.91 -0.70
C ILE A 119 13.64 -13.20 0.66
N GLY A 120 12.89 -12.24 1.21
CA GLY A 120 12.22 -12.38 2.50
C GLY A 120 10.94 -11.57 2.61
N ASN A 121 10.08 -11.97 3.53
CA ASN A 121 8.90 -11.19 3.92
C ASN A 121 9.28 -10.25 5.06
N LEU A 122 8.91 -8.98 4.93
CA LEU A 122 9.07 -8.00 6.02
C LEU A 122 7.92 -8.16 7.03
N ARG A 123 8.22 -8.04 8.33
CA ARG A 123 7.19 -8.15 9.39
C ARG A 123 6.16 -7.02 9.35
N HIS A 124 6.57 -5.84 8.88
CA HIS A 124 5.77 -4.61 8.90
C HIS A 124 5.17 -4.25 7.53
N LYS A 125 5.47 -5.01 6.47
CA LYS A 125 5.01 -4.74 5.11
C LYS A 125 4.62 -6.04 4.40
N LYS A 126 3.44 -6.04 3.76
CA LYS A 126 3.02 -7.17 2.92
C LYS A 126 3.86 -7.22 1.64
N GLY A 127 4.01 -8.41 1.11
CA GLY A 127 4.80 -8.68 -0.09
C GLY A 127 6.17 -9.28 0.23
N VAL A 128 6.93 -9.46 -0.85
CA VAL A 128 8.16 -10.23 -0.87
C VAL A 128 9.27 -9.33 -1.36
N TYR A 129 10.29 -9.12 -0.53
CA TYR A 129 11.34 -8.13 -0.75
C TYR A 129 12.69 -8.78 -0.92
N VAL A 130 13.53 -8.16 -1.73
CA VAL A 130 14.93 -8.55 -1.89
C VAL A 130 15.69 -8.14 -0.65
N THR A 131 16.25 -9.13 0.04
CA THR A 131 17.05 -8.90 1.25
C THR A 131 18.51 -8.72 0.91
N SER A 132 19.04 -9.48 -0.06
CA SER A 132 20.43 -9.33 -0.50
C SER A 132 20.62 -9.86 -1.92
N VAL A 133 21.61 -9.32 -2.63
CA VAL A 133 21.98 -9.74 -3.99
C VAL A 133 23.46 -10.11 -3.99
N ARG A 134 23.78 -11.37 -4.31
CA ARG A 134 25.17 -11.82 -4.36
C ARG A 134 25.94 -11.11 -5.48
N PRO A 135 27.25 -10.86 -5.33
CA PRO A 135 28.07 -10.29 -6.39
C PRO A 135 28.10 -11.13 -7.67
N SER A 136 27.88 -12.44 -7.57
CA SER A 136 27.80 -13.36 -8.71
C SER A 136 26.42 -13.40 -9.38
N SER A 137 25.46 -12.58 -8.93
CA SER A 137 24.10 -12.54 -9.46
C SER A 137 24.05 -11.82 -10.81
N PRO A 138 23.23 -12.27 -11.77
CA PRO A 138 22.96 -11.53 -13.01
C PRO A 138 22.27 -10.18 -12.78
N PHE A 139 21.79 -9.92 -11.56
CA PHE A 139 21.09 -8.68 -11.20
C PHE A 139 21.96 -7.66 -10.46
N ARG A 140 23.27 -7.89 -10.35
CA ARG A 140 24.18 -6.99 -9.66
C ARG A 140 24.09 -5.57 -10.24
N GLY A 141 23.90 -4.57 -9.37
CA GLY A 141 23.79 -3.16 -9.71
C GLY A 141 22.44 -2.75 -10.35
N ARG A 142 21.55 -3.71 -10.61
CA ARG A 142 20.19 -3.44 -11.14
C ARG A 142 19.13 -3.66 -10.06
N LEU A 143 19.26 -4.76 -9.32
CA LEU A 143 18.40 -5.10 -8.20
C LEU A 143 19.10 -4.77 -6.90
N HIS A 144 18.40 -4.09 -6.00
CA HIS A 144 18.93 -3.65 -4.71
C HIS A 144 18.11 -4.21 -3.55
N GLU A 145 18.72 -4.19 -2.38
CA GLU A 145 18.05 -4.55 -1.13
C GLU A 145 16.91 -3.57 -0.86
N GLY A 146 15.75 -4.11 -0.48
CA GLY A 146 14.51 -3.34 -0.30
C GLY A 146 13.62 -3.25 -1.54
N ASP A 147 14.08 -3.70 -2.71
CA ASP A 147 13.22 -3.84 -3.88
C ASP A 147 12.15 -4.93 -3.65
N CYS A 148 10.94 -4.74 -4.18
CA CYS A 148 9.82 -5.65 -3.96
C CYS A 148 9.50 -6.45 -5.23
N ILE A 149 9.37 -7.77 -5.09
CA ILE A 149 9.04 -8.67 -6.20
C ILE A 149 7.52 -8.69 -6.37
N LEU A 150 7.05 -8.15 -7.49
CA LEU A 150 5.63 -8.07 -7.81
C LEU A 150 5.16 -9.31 -8.57
N ALA A 151 5.96 -9.83 -9.50
CA ALA A 151 5.60 -11.00 -10.29
C ALA A 151 6.84 -11.80 -10.75
N VAL A 152 6.63 -13.10 -10.98
CA VAL A 152 7.61 -14.02 -11.57
C VAL A 152 6.91 -14.77 -12.71
N ASP A 153 7.46 -14.72 -13.92
CA ASP A 153 6.91 -15.36 -15.13
C ASP A 153 5.43 -15.02 -15.37
N GLY A 154 5.07 -13.74 -15.17
CA GLY A 154 3.68 -13.25 -15.27
C GLY A 154 2.76 -13.62 -14.10
N CYS A 155 3.23 -14.45 -13.15
CA CYS A 155 2.46 -14.81 -11.97
C CYS A 155 2.61 -13.74 -10.88
N VAL A 156 1.50 -13.11 -10.47
CA VAL A 156 1.50 -12.06 -9.44
C VAL A 156 1.76 -12.63 -8.05
N MET A 157 2.69 -12.02 -7.32
CA MET A 157 3.22 -12.46 -6.02
C MET A 157 2.88 -11.50 -4.86
N ALA A 158 2.15 -10.40 -5.12
CA ALA A 158 1.89 -9.33 -4.15
C ALA A 158 1.27 -9.77 -2.80
N ASN A 159 0.56 -10.91 -2.78
CA ASN A 159 -0.05 -11.48 -1.56
C ASN A 159 0.49 -12.88 -1.21
N ARG A 160 1.64 -13.27 -1.77
CA ARG A 160 2.26 -14.57 -1.49
C ARG A 160 3.42 -14.44 -0.52
N ASN A 161 3.81 -15.57 0.06
CA ASN A 161 4.96 -15.65 0.94
C ASN A 161 6.24 -15.90 0.12
N SER A 162 7.40 -15.60 0.70
CA SER A 162 8.71 -15.82 0.08
C SER A 162 8.89 -17.27 -0.35
N SER A 163 8.34 -18.23 0.41
CA SER A 163 8.37 -19.66 0.06
C SER A 163 7.71 -19.94 -1.29
N SER A 164 6.51 -19.40 -1.53
CA SER A 164 5.80 -19.59 -2.81
C SER A 164 6.53 -18.94 -3.98
N VAL A 165 7.16 -17.79 -3.74
CA VAL A 165 8.00 -17.13 -4.75
C VAL A 165 9.24 -17.99 -5.05
N TYR A 166 9.86 -18.54 -4.01
CA TYR A 166 11.02 -19.42 -4.14
C TYR A 166 10.67 -20.70 -4.92
N GLU A 167 9.51 -21.30 -4.67
CA GLU A 167 9.00 -22.45 -5.41
C GLU A 167 8.85 -22.14 -6.89
N VAL A 168 8.20 -21.03 -7.25
CA VAL A 168 8.01 -20.62 -8.66
C VAL A 168 9.37 -20.34 -9.32
N MET A 169 10.26 -19.62 -8.64
CA MET A 169 11.61 -19.36 -9.15
C MET A 169 12.43 -20.64 -9.33
N THR A 170 12.23 -21.64 -8.48
CA THR A 170 12.94 -22.93 -8.52
C THR A 170 12.36 -23.85 -9.59
N ALA A 171 11.04 -23.88 -9.77
CA ALA A 171 10.36 -24.64 -10.81
C ALA A 171 10.81 -24.20 -12.21
N SER A 172 10.97 -22.88 -12.42
CA SER A 172 11.44 -22.30 -13.69
C SER A 172 12.97 -22.19 -13.80
N LYS A 173 13.77 -22.85 -12.94
CA LYS A 173 15.24 -22.71 -12.90
C LYS A 173 15.94 -23.08 -14.21
N GLY A 174 15.36 -24.00 -14.99
CA GLY A 174 15.91 -24.46 -16.27
C GLY A 174 15.59 -23.57 -17.47
N LYS A 175 14.82 -22.48 -17.27
CA LYS A 175 14.40 -21.58 -18.34
C LYS A 175 14.77 -20.12 -18.00
N GLN A 176 14.66 -19.27 -19.01
CA GLN A 176 14.69 -17.83 -18.80
C GLN A 176 13.43 -17.41 -18.03
N ARG A 177 13.59 -16.59 -16.99
CA ARG A 177 12.49 -16.13 -16.15
C ARG A 177 12.31 -14.63 -16.28
N GLU A 178 11.11 -14.15 -16.06
CA GLU A 178 10.80 -12.72 -16.05
C GLU A 178 10.41 -12.27 -14.64
N LEU A 179 11.07 -11.25 -14.12
CA LEU A 179 10.88 -10.73 -12.78
C LEU A 179 10.37 -9.30 -12.87
N LEU A 180 9.14 -9.07 -12.45
CA LEU A 180 8.60 -7.72 -12.29
C LEU A 180 8.92 -7.24 -10.89
N VAL A 181 9.73 -6.18 -10.80
CA VAL A 181 10.24 -5.65 -9.54
C VAL A 181 9.81 -4.20 -9.39
N LEU A 182 9.30 -3.87 -8.21
CA LEU A 182 9.12 -2.51 -7.76
C LEU A 182 10.42 -2.04 -7.10
N SER A 183 11.14 -1.16 -7.79
CA SER A 183 12.33 -0.54 -7.20
C SER A 183 11.90 0.56 -6.24
N THR A 184 12.36 0.47 -4.99
CA THR A 184 12.18 1.57 -4.05
C THR A 184 13.09 2.71 -4.49
N ILE A 185 12.57 3.93 -4.63
CA ILE A 185 13.41 5.10 -4.88
C ILE A 185 14.33 5.23 -3.67
N ARG A 186 15.58 4.78 -3.83
CA ARG A 186 16.59 4.85 -2.77
C ARG A 186 16.92 6.33 -2.60
N ASN A 187 16.49 6.92 -1.50
CA ASN A 187 16.95 8.25 -1.11
C ASN A 187 18.42 8.07 -0.72
N ASN A 188 19.33 8.40 -1.63
CA ASN A 188 20.77 8.13 -1.51
C ASN A 188 21.42 8.72 -0.25
N ARG A 189 20.71 9.64 0.43
CA ARG A 189 21.15 10.32 1.65
C ARG A 189 21.53 9.36 2.78
N ASP A 190 20.80 8.26 2.98
CA ASP A 190 21.01 7.42 4.16
C ASP A 190 22.31 6.59 4.08
N GLU A 191 22.81 6.29 2.88
CA GLU A 191 24.09 5.58 2.68
C GLU A 191 25.29 6.52 2.73
N ASP A 192 25.16 7.73 2.17
CA ASP A 192 26.22 8.73 2.22
C ASP A 192 26.43 9.24 3.65
N THR A 193 25.36 9.48 4.42
CA THR A 193 25.46 9.83 5.85
C THR A 193 26.06 8.69 6.67
N LYS A 194 25.73 7.43 6.36
CA LYS A 194 26.33 6.28 7.07
C LYS A 194 27.82 6.13 6.77
N ARG A 195 28.25 6.46 5.54
CA ARG A 195 29.66 6.49 5.13
C ARG A 195 30.41 7.67 5.75
N GLU A 196 29.81 8.86 5.83
CA GLU A 196 30.37 10.00 6.56
C GLU A 196 30.54 9.71 8.04
N LEU A 197 29.55 9.10 8.69
CA LEU A 197 29.63 8.73 10.11
C LEU A 197 30.69 7.66 10.38
N LEU A 198 30.86 6.70 9.48
CA LEU A 198 31.91 5.67 9.58
C LEU A 198 33.31 6.21 9.27
N HIS A 199 33.43 7.22 8.40
CA HIS A 199 34.71 7.86 8.11
C HIS A 199 35.14 8.77 9.26
N GLY A 200 34.22 9.59 9.79
CA GLY A 200 34.47 10.43 10.95
C GLY A 200 34.80 9.65 12.22
N ALA A 201 34.26 8.43 12.39
CA ALA A 201 34.63 7.56 13.51
C ALA A 201 36.09 7.07 13.44
N LYS A 202 36.63 6.82 12.23
CA LYS A 202 38.04 6.45 12.06
C LYS A 202 38.99 7.61 12.33
N ASP A 203 38.56 8.82 12.00
CA ASP A 203 39.34 10.04 12.26
C ASP A 203 39.43 10.33 13.77
N ILE A 204 38.43 9.92 14.56
CA ILE A 204 38.43 10.04 16.03
C ILE A 204 39.32 8.98 16.68
N GLU A 205 39.32 7.72 16.23
CA GLU A 205 40.25 6.69 16.74
C GLU A 205 41.71 7.08 16.51
N ASN A 206 42.04 7.60 15.31
CA ASN A 206 43.39 8.07 15.02
C ASN A 206 43.81 9.29 15.84
N PHE A 207 42.86 10.14 16.23
CA PHE A 207 43.12 11.28 17.11
C PHE A 207 43.39 10.83 18.56
N VAL A 208 42.60 9.87 19.06
CA VAL A 208 42.76 9.30 20.42
C VAL A 208 44.07 8.52 20.57
N GLU A 209 44.51 7.79 19.53
CA GLU A 209 45.79 7.06 19.54
C GLU A 209 47.01 8.02 19.51
N SER A 210 46.85 9.24 18.99
CA SER A 210 47.93 10.23 18.85
C SER A 210 48.17 11.12 20.07
N GLU A 211 47.28 11.09 21.08
CA GLU A 211 47.39 11.88 22.33
C GLU A 211 47.83 11.06 23.56
N LEU A 212 48.21 9.79 23.41
CA LEU A 212 48.79 9.01 24.51
C LEU A 212 50.30 9.31 24.67
N PRO A 213 50.74 10.00 25.74
CA PRO A 213 52.17 10.15 26.01
C PRO A 213 52.76 8.79 26.40
N GLU A 214 53.76 8.31 25.66
CA GLU A 214 54.53 7.09 25.92
C GLU A 214 55.37 7.10 27.22
N ASP A 215 55.20 8.10 28.09
CA ASP A 215 55.95 8.19 29.34
C ASP A 215 55.04 8.19 30.55
N ARG A 216 54.72 6.98 31.04
CA ARG A 216 54.70 6.66 32.48
C ARG A 216 54.62 5.14 32.73
N LEU A 217 55.80 4.61 33.06
CA LEU A 217 56.13 3.43 33.88
C LEU A 217 55.83 2.03 33.31
#